data_AF-A0A1H3XJB2-F1
#
_entry.id   AF-A0A1H3XJB2-F1
#
_cell.length_a   1.000
_cell.length_b   1.000
_cell.length_c   1.000
_cell.angle_alpha   90.00
_cell.angle_beta   90.00
_cell.angle_gamma   90.00
#
_symmetry.space_group_name_H-M   'P 1'
#
loop_
_entity.id
_entity.type
_entity.pdbx_description
1 polymer ?
#
loop_
_entity_poly.entity_id
_entity_poly.type
_entity_poly.pdbx_seq_one_letter_code
_entity_poly.pdbx_strand_id
1 'polypeptide(L)'
;MEEKNYPKSLINVEKELIINDLKKRYDIVVFNPDGSIHLIVECKAPKIPIKQNTFDQVARYNLALNATYLMVTNGLHHYYCQMDFDAERYHFLKDIPEYKLEK
;
A
#
# COMPACT_ATOMS: atom_id res chain seq x y z
N MET A 1 0.16 12.27 -1.92
CA MET A 1 0.43 12.12 -0.48
C MET A 1 0.28 13.44 0.25
N GLU A 2 1.01 14.49 -0.14
CA GLU A 2 0.83 15.85 0.43
C GLU A 2 -0.61 16.36 0.23
N GLU A 3 -1.16 16.21 -0.98
CA GLU A 3 -2.57 16.55 -1.29
C GLU A 3 -3.61 15.75 -0.49
N LYS A 4 -3.20 14.62 0.09
CA LYS A 4 -4.07 13.71 0.86
C LYS A 4 -3.85 13.85 2.38
N ASN A 5 -3.10 14.87 2.81
CA ASN A 5 -2.82 15.20 4.20
C ASN A 5 -2.07 14.12 4.99
N TYR A 6 -1.33 13.23 4.32
CA TYR A 6 -0.49 12.24 4.99
C TYR A 6 0.77 12.90 5.58
N PRO A 7 1.00 12.83 6.91
CA PRO A 7 2.18 13.42 7.54
C PRO A 7 3.47 12.78 7.03
N LYS A 8 4.47 13.60 6.67
CA LYS A 8 5.79 13.11 6.21
C LYS A 8 6.47 12.21 7.24
N SER A 9 6.25 12.45 8.53
CA SER A 9 6.79 11.62 9.63
C SER A 9 6.28 10.17 9.62
N LEU A 10 5.12 9.93 8.98
CA LEU A 10 4.53 8.61 8.87
C LEU A 10 4.87 7.92 7.54
N ILE A 11 5.53 8.62 6.61
CA ILE A 11 5.88 8.10 5.29
C ILE A 11 7.36 7.66 5.32
N ASN A 12 7.60 6.39 5.02
CA ASN A 12 8.93 5.84 4.80
C ASN A 12 9.09 5.44 3.34
N VAL A 13 10.25 5.76 2.76
CA VAL A 13 10.62 5.40 1.39
C VAL A 13 11.69 4.31 1.45
N GLU A 14 11.60 3.30 0.58
CA GLU A 14 12.53 2.17 0.47
C GLU A 14 12.72 1.37 1.76
N LYS A 15 11.62 0.79 2.27
CA LYS A 15 11.65 -0.01 3.51
C LYS A 15 11.75 -1.50 3.21
N GLU A 16 12.75 -2.17 3.78
CA GLU A 16 12.77 -3.64 3.87
C GLU A 16 11.83 -4.10 5.00
N LEU A 17 10.88 -4.97 4.65
CA LEU A 17 9.99 -5.68 5.57
C LEU A 17 10.27 -7.18 5.49
N ILE A 18 10.25 -7.86 6.63
CA ILE A 18 10.43 -9.30 6.73
C ILE A 18 9.06 -9.94 6.90
N ILE A 19 8.70 -10.83 5.97
CA ILE A 19 7.42 -11.55 5.93
C ILE A 19 7.73 -13.04 5.85
N ASN A 20 7.43 -13.82 6.89
CA ASN A 20 7.64 -15.27 6.89
C ASN A 20 9.04 -15.66 6.36
N ASP A 21 10.08 -15.03 6.92
CA ASP A 21 11.49 -15.16 6.54
C ASP A 21 11.89 -14.62 5.14
N LEU A 22 10.92 -14.14 4.36
CA LEU A 22 11.15 -13.46 3.08
C LEU A 22 11.37 -11.96 3.30
N LYS A 23 12.53 -11.47 2.88
CA LYS A 23 12.84 -10.04 2.83
C LYS A 23 12.25 -9.44 1.57
N LYS A 24 11.33 -8.48 1.73
CA LYS A 24 10.74 -7.73 0.63
C LYS A 24 11.01 -6.24 0.86
N ARG A 25 11.52 -5.56 -0.16
CA ARG A 25 11.63 -4.11 -0.18
C ARG A 25 10.37 -3.52 -0.80
N TYR A 26 9.76 -2.59 -0.09
CA TYR A 26 8.63 -1.81 -0.58
C TYR A 26 9.10 -0.39 -0.88
N ASP A 27 8.54 0.20 -1.93
CA ASP A 27 8.95 1.51 -2.39
C ASP A 27 8.49 2.60 -1.42
N ILE A 28 7.25 2.53 -0.94
CA ILE A 28 6.73 3.46 0.07
C ILE A 28 5.83 2.71 1.06
N VAL A 29 6.01 3.01 2.35
CA VAL A 29 5.15 2.52 3.43
C VAL A 29 4.70 3.71 4.26
N VAL A 30 3.40 3.80 4.50
CA VAL A 30 2.79 4.79 5.39
C VAL A 30 2.29 4.09 6.63
N PHE A 31 2.69 4.59 7.79
CA PHE A 31 2.32 4.05 9.09
C PHE A 31 1.17 4.85 9.72
N ASN A 32 0.46 4.22 10.63
CA ASN A 32 -0.34 4.89 11.63
C ASN A 32 0.54 5.30 12.82
N PRO A 33 0.06 6.20 13.71
CA PRO A 33 0.82 6.62 14.90
C PRO A 33 1.18 5.47 15.85
N ASP A 34 0.39 4.38 15.84
CA ASP A 34 0.63 3.17 16.63
C ASP A 34 1.67 2.22 16.02
N GLY A 35 2.22 2.56 14.84
CA GLY A 35 3.19 1.75 14.12
C GLY A 35 2.58 0.65 13.23
N SER A 36 1.25 0.50 13.20
CA SER A 36 0.59 -0.35 12.21
C SER A 36 0.72 0.25 10.80
N ILE A 37 0.64 -0.59 9.77
CA ILE A 37 0.79 -0.13 8.39
C ILE A 37 -0.56 0.36 7.88
N HIS A 38 -0.63 1.63 7.48
CA HIS A 38 -1.82 2.22 6.89
C HIS A 38 -1.91 1.95 5.39
N LEU A 39 -0.81 2.21 4.67
CA LEU A 39 -0.77 2.14 3.21
C LEU A 39 0.59 1.64 2.73
N ILE A 40 0.58 0.70 1.79
CA ILE A 40 1.76 0.29 1.04
C ILE A 40 1.63 0.76 -0.41
N VAL A 41 2.70 1.34 -0.95
CA VAL A 41 2.78 1.72 -2.36
C VAL A 41 3.86 0.90 -3.07
N GLU A 42 3.47 0.27 -4.17
CA GLU A 42 4.37 -0.42 -5.10
C GLU A 42 4.45 0.38 -6.41
N CYS A 43 5.65 0.80 -6.78
CA CYS A 43 5.95 1.55 -7.98
C CYS A 43 6.48 0.62 -9.07
N LYS A 44 5.97 0.79 -10.29
CA LYS A 44 6.50 0.17 -11.51
C LYS A 44 7.04 1.26 -12.43
N ALA A 45 7.91 0.86 -13.36
CA ALA A 45 8.38 1.79 -14.39
C ALA A 45 7.20 2.24 -15.28
N PRO A 46 7.19 3.49 -15.81
CA PRO A 46 6.05 4.04 -16.57
C PRO A 46 5.60 3.21 -17.77
N LYS A 47 6.55 2.55 -18.44
CA LYS A 47 6.27 1.68 -19.59
C LYS A 47 5.63 0.33 -19.24
N ILE A 48 5.53 -0.02 -17.96
CA ILE A 48 4.99 -1.30 -17.50
C ILE A 48 3.49 -1.13 -17.22
N PRO A 49 2.61 -1.81 -17.97
CA PRO A 49 1.20 -1.81 -17.67
C PRO A 49 0.93 -2.50 -16.34
N ILE A 50 0.12 -1.89 -15.49
CA ILE A 50 -0.34 -2.51 -14.26
C ILE A 50 -1.44 -3.51 -14.63
N LYS A 51 -1.24 -4.78 -14.25
CA LYS A 51 -2.15 -5.88 -14.53
C LYS A 51 -2.66 -6.48 -13.22
N GLN A 52 -3.76 -7.24 -13.32
CA GLN A 52 -4.38 -7.92 -12.20
C GLN A 52 -3.40 -8.75 -11.36
N ASN A 53 -2.49 -9.49 -12.02
CA ASN A 53 -1.49 -10.31 -11.35
C ASN A 53 -0.55 -9.52 -10.42
N THR A 54 -0.29 -8.24 -10.72
CA THR A 54 0.49 -7.34 -9.85
C THR A 54 -0.28 -7.08 -8.55
N PHE A 55 -1.60 -6.86 -8.62
CA PHE A 55 -2.43 -6.69 -7.42
C PHE A 55 -2.53 -7.98 -6.63
N ASP A 56 -2.78 -9.11 -7.29
CA ASP A 56 -2.89 -10.40 -6.61
C ASP A 56 -1.61 -10.73 -5.84
N GLN A 57 -0.46 -10.41 -6.42
CA GLN A 57 0.83 -10.56 -5.77
C GLN A 57 0.96 -9.65 -4.53
N VAL A 58 0.68 -8.35 -4.67
CA VAL A 58 0.83 -7.39 -3.57
C VAL A 58 -0.19 -7.66 -2.46
N ALA A 59 -1.45 -7.94 -2.80
CA ALA A 59 -2.50 -8.29 -1.86
C ALA A 59 -2.18 -9.54 -1.04
N ARG A 60 -1.60 -10.57 -1.68
CA ARG A 60 -1.16 -11.78 -0.97
C ARG A 60 -0.05 -11.49 0.05
N TYR A 61 0.92 -10.66 -0.31
CA TYR A 61 1.95 -10.26 0.66
C TYR A 61 1.36 -9.43 1.79
N ASN A 62 0.34 -8.62 1.49
CA ASN A 62 -0.30 -7.79 2.48
C ASN A 62 -1.06 -8.58 3.55
N LEU A 63 -1.47 -9.84 3.28
CA LEU A 63 -2.05 -10.71 4.31
C LEU A 63 -1.14 -10.88 5.53
N ALA A 64 0.18 -10.81 5.34
CA ALA A 64 1.14 -10.92 6.45
C ALA A 64 1.52 -9.55 7.05
N LEU A 65 1.38 -8.46 6.29
CA LEU A 65 1.72 -7.10 6.74
C LEU A 65 0.55 -6.37 7.39
N ASN A 66 -0.67 -6.82 7.10
CA ASN A 66 -1.91 -6.28 7.62
C ASN A 66 -2.09 -4.78 7.30
N ALA A 67 -1.66 -4.31 6.12
CA ALA A 67 -1.89 -2.92 5.74
C ALA A 67 -3.35 -2.68 5.35
N THR A 68 -3.90 -1.53 5.76
CA THR A 68 -5.31 -1.19 5.47
C THR A 68 -5.54 -0.97 3.97
N TYR A 69 -4.63 -0.25 3.33
CA TYR A 69 -4.71 0.11 1.92
C TYR A 69 -3.46 -0.33 1.15
N LEU A 70 -3.66 -0.58 -0.15
CA LEU A 70 -2.59 -0.80 -1.11
C LEU A 70 -2.75 0.15 -2.28
N MET A 71 -1.62 0.63 -2.80
CA MET A 71 -1.54 1.39 -4.03
C MET A 71 -0.52 0.74 -4.95
N VAL A 72 -0.89 0.58 -6.22
CA VAL A 72 0.05 0.23 -7.28
C VAL A 72 0.04 1.33 -8.31
N THR A 73 1.24 1.80 -8.67
CA THR A 73 1.41 2.94 -9.58
C THR A 73 2.54 2.70 -10.56
N ASN A 74 2.40 3.23 -11.78
CA ASN A 74 3.50 3.34 -12.73
C ASN A 74 3.82 4.80 -13.07
N GLY A 75 3.30 5.75 -12.27
CA GLY A 75 3.44 7.18 -12.50
C GLY A 75 2.48 7.76 -13.53
N LEU A 76 1.81 6.94 -14.33
CA LEU A 76 0.77 7.36 -15.30
C LEU A 76 -0.63 6.92 -14.86
N HIS A 77 -0.72 5.71 -14.31
CA HIS A 77 -1.92 5.14 -13.76
C HIS A 77 -1.71 4.76 -12.31
N HIS A 78 -2.73 5.03 -11.51
CA HIS A 78 -2.76 4.79 -10.09
C HIS A 78 -3.99 3.96 -9.76
N TYR A 79 -3.79 2.91 -9.00
CA TYR A 79 -4.85 2.02 -8.58
C TYR A 79 -4.73 1.76 -7.10
N TYR A 80 -5.88 1.63 -6.47
CA TYR A 80 -5.99 1.58 -5.03
C TYR A 80 -6.89 0.41 -4.66
N CYS A 81 -6.54 -0.31 -3.60
CA CYS A 81 -7.47 -1.26 -3.00
C CYS A 81 -7.42 -1.23 -1.47
N GLN A 82 -8.54 -1.61 -0.88
CA GLN A 82 -8.68 -1.87 0.54
C GLN A 82 -8.72 -3.38 0.76
N MET A 83 -8.04 -3.86 1.79
CA MET A 83 -8.15 -5.26 2.18
C MET A 83 -9.40 -5.51 3.00
N ASP A 84 -10.06 -6.62 2.69
CA ASP A 84 -11.09 -7.25 3.51
C ASP A 84 -10.46 -8.56 4.03
N PHE A 85 -9.87 -8.48 5.23
CA PHE A 85 -9.15 -9.58 5.84
C PHE A 85 -10.08 -10.72 6.28
N ASP A 86 -11.32 -10.40 6.65
CA ASP A 86 -12.31 -11.40 7.06
C ASP A 86 -12.71 -12.31 5.89
N ALA A 87 -12.83 -11.74 4.68
CA ALA A 87 -13.16 -12.48 3.46
C ALA A 87 -11.93 -12.81 2.58
N GLU A 88 -10.71 -12.59 3.08
CA GLU A 88 -9.44 -12.79 2.36
C GLU A 88 -9.42 -12.22 0.93
N ARG A 89 -10.02 -11.04 0.74
CA ARG A 89 -10.15 -10.38 -0.56
C ARG A 89 -9.75 -8.91 -0.48
N TYR A 90 -9.75 -8.26 -1.63
CA TYR A 90 -9.55 -6.82 -1.70
C TYR A 90 -10.58 -6.18 -2.62
N HIS A 91 -10.89 -4.92 -2.31
CA HIS A 91 -11.84 -4.11 -3.04
C HIS A 91 -11.11 -2.96 -3.71
N PHE A 92 -11.23 -2.86 -5.03
CA PHE A 92 -10.71 -1.71 -5.74
C PHE A 92 -11.45 -0.44 -5.31
N LEU A 93 -10.67 0.61 -5.07
CA LEU A 93 -11.16 1.93 -4.75
C LEU A 93 -10.91 2.86 -5.94
N LYS A 94 -11.76 3.87 -6.07
CA LYS A 94 -11.52 4.96 -7.00
C LYS A 94 -10.30 5.80 -6.59
N ASP A 95 -10.10 5.96 -5.29
CA ASP A 95 -9.02 6.75 -4.69
C ASP A 95 -8.81 6.31 -3.23
N ILE A 96 -7.64 6.62 -2.66
CA ILE A 96 -7.42 6.49 -1.21
C ILE A 96 -8.14 7.62 -0.45
N PRO A 97 -8.66 7.31 0.76
CA PRO A 97 -9.22 8.35 1.61
C PRO A 97 -8.16 9.38 1.97
N GLU A 98 -8.60 10.60 2.25
CA GLU A 98 -7.74 11.58 2.93
C GLU A 98 -7.34 11.04 4.30
N TYR A 99 -6.08 11.30 4.68
CA TYR A 99 -5.62 10.95 6.01
C TYR A 99 -6.35 11.82 7.04
N LYS A 100 -7.12 11.17 7.90
CA LYS A 100 -7.73 11.79 9.07
C LYS A 100 -7.03 11.21 10.29
N LEU A 101 -6.53 12.07 11.16
CA LEU A 101 -6.19 11.67 12.52
C LEU A 101 -7.52 11.26 13.17
N GLU A 102 -7.77 9.96 13.30
CA GLU A 102 -8.79 9.50 14.26
C GLU A 102 -8.34 10.00 15.64
N LYS A 103 -9.23 10.73 16.30
CA LYS A 103 -9.01 11.34 17.61
C LYS A 103 -9.28 10.34 18.72
#